data_AF-A0A258B730-F1
#
_entry.id   AF-A0A258B730-F1
#
_cell.length_a   1.000
_cell.length_b   1.000
_cell.length_c   1.000
_cell.angle_alpha   90.00
_cell.angle_beta   90.00
_cell.angle_gamma   90.00
#
_symmetry.space_group_name_H-M   'P 1'
#
loop_
_entity.id
_entity.type
_entity.pdbx_description
1 polymer ?
#
loop_
_entity_poly.entity_id
_entity_poly.type
_entity_poly.pdbx_seq_one_letter_code
_entity_poly.pdbx_strand_id
1 'polypeptide(L)'
;MKLDELLKAQSRFDARTQALAETLSRLDEAVIEASQALDTVRSEQSALQDQTELSHALNIARQDAENKRQTVTAARSSLDEEKRNRAAREGRERNISRDLSDWIRRHAESKTRIERLQKDQHITAEALEKASHTPATFEDKRLNLLDSLATAEKRLTEARDKLQAAENSRRDADLKERAMEQEAATAREQRAGAGARLEASQLRKDEIEAQILNETGSDPEALGRRLKEEAIATPADAAGAESLLSGLERERDQLGAVNLRAEEEAGEYQDRLETLSRERLDLTTAIAKLRDGIDELNAEGRERLLAAFDVINEHFKTLFVALFGGGSAELRLVESDDPLEAGLEIFACPPGKRLSTMSLMSGGEQALTATALIFGVFLA
;
A
#
# COMPACT_ATOMS: atom_id res chain seq x y z
N MET A 1 130.09 81.68 -128.67
CA MET A 1 130.39 80.25 -128.47
C MET A 1 129.41 79.66 -127.44
N LYS A 2 128.10 80.02 -127.39
CA LYS A 2 126.93 79.53 -128.16
C LYS A 2 126.65 78.01 -128.22
N LEU A 3 127.48 77.13 -127.65
CA LEU A 3 127.23 75.67 -127.60
C LEU A 3 126.88 75.16 -126.18
N ASP A 4 127.34 75.86 -125.14
CA ASP A 4 127.18 75.42 -123.74
C ASP A 4 125.78 75.72 -123.14
N GLU A 5 125.03 76.65 -123.73
CA GLU A 5 123.64 76.96 -123.31
C GLU A 5 122.61 75.96 -123.84
N LEU A 6 122.87 75.29 -124.97
CA LEU A 6 121.93 74.32 -125.56
C LEU A 6 121.95 72.96 -124.85
N LEU A 7 123.11 72.52 -124.33
CA LEU A 7 123.22 71.27 -123.57
C LEU A 7 122.51 71.33 -122.21
N LYS A 8 122.46 72.51 -121.57
CA LYS A 8 121.70 72.71 -120.31
C LYS A 8 120.18 72.73 -120.49
N ALA A 9 119.68 73.00 -121.70
CA ALA A 9 118.25 72.96 -121.99
C ALA A 9 117.74 71.52 -122.20
N GLN A 10 118.55 70.66 -122.84
CA GLN A 10 118.20 69.26 -123.09
C GLN A 10 118.10 68.45 -121.79
N SER A 11 119.04 68.63 -120.85
CA SER A 11 119.00 67.95 -119.55
C SER A 11 117.80 68.33 -118.68
N ARG A 12 117.20 69.51 -118.88
CA ARG A 12 115.98 69.94 -118.16
C ARG A 12 114.71 69.29 -118.69
N PHE A 13 114.65 68.96 -119.98
CA PHE A 13 113.47 68.29 -120.56
C PHE A 13 113.41 66.81 -120.18
N ASP A 14 114.55 66.11 -120.18
CA ASP A 14 114.62 64.69 -119.78
C ASP A 14 114.29 64.49 -118.29
N ALA A 15 114.70 65.41 -117.43
CA ALA A 15 114.31 65.39 -116.02
C ALA A 15 112.79 65.58 -115.82
N ARG A 16 112.13 66.34 -116.72
CA ARG A 16 110.69 66.64 -116.62
C ARG A 16 109.83 65.49 -117.17
N THR A 17 110.28 64.80 -118.23
CA THR A 17 109.61 63.59 -118.72
C THR A 17 109.73 62.44 -117.73
N GLN A 18 110.88 62.29 -117.06
CA GLN A 18 111.05 61.27 -116.03
C GLN A 18 110.16 61.51 -114.79
N ALA A 19 110.05 62.76 -114.33
CA ALA A 19 109.14 63.12 -113.24
C ALA A 19 107.65 62.89 -113.59
N LEU A 20 107.24 63.17 -114.83
CA LEU A 20 105.89 62.91 -115.31
C LEU A 20 105.57 61.40 -115.38
N ALA A 21 106.53 60.59 -115.82
CA ALA A 21 106.39 59.13 -115.83
C ALA A 21 106.25 58.56 -114.40
N GLU A 22 107.04 59.06 -113.43
CA GLU A 22 106.88 58.70 -112.01
C GLU A 22 105.50 59.10 -111.47
N THR A 23 104.97 60.27 -111.83
CA THR A 23 103.62 60.68 -111.38
C THR A 23 102.51 59.83 -111.98
N LEU A 24 102.65 59.40 -113.24
CA LEU A 24 101.70 58.48 -113.88
C LEU A 24 101.71 57.11 -113.20
N SER A 25 102.90 56.57 -112.93
CA SER A 25 103.03 55.30 -112.21
C SER A 25 102.40 55.35 -110.81
N ARG A 26 102.59 56.46 -110.08
CA ARG A 26 101.93 56.66 -108.78
C ARG A 26 100.42 56.77 -108.87
N LEU A 27 99.89 57.38 -109.94
CA LEU A 27 98.45 57.48 -110.15
C LEU A 27 97.84 56.14 -110.52
N ASP A 28 98.52 55.32 -111.33
CA ASP A 28 98.08 53.96 -111.65
C ASP A 28 98.07 53.06 -110.40
N GLU A 29 99.11 53.14 -109.55
CA GLU A 29 99.13 52.46 -108.25
C GLU A 29 97.95 52.90 -107.36
N ALA A 30 97.67 54.21 -107.29
CA ALA A 30 96.55 54.74 -106.50
C ALA A 30 95.18 54.31 -107.04
N VAL A 31 95.03 54.18 -108.37
CA VAL A 31 93.80 53.66 -108.99
C VAL A 31 93.61 52.18 -108.69
N ILE A 32 94.68 51.39 -108.72
CA ILE A 32 94.64 49.97 -108.34
C ILE A 32 94.23 49.84 -106.87
N GLU A 33 94.86 50.59 -105.98
CA GLU A 33 94.56 50.56 -104.55
C GLU A 33 93.11 50.99 -104.25
N ALA A 34 92.63 52.05 -104.91
CA ALA A 34 91.23 52.49 -104.79
C ALA A 34 90.23 51.47 -105.34
N SER A 35 90.57 50.76 -106.43
CA SER A 35 89.72 49.71 -106.99
C SER A 35 89.63 48.49 -106.07
N GLN A 36 90.75 48.09 -105.47
CA GLN A 36 90.79 47.01 -104.48
C GLN A 36 89.98 47.37 -103.23
N ALA A 37 90.08 48.61 -102.75
CA ALA A 37 89.26 49.10 -101.64
C ALA A 37 87.76 49.16 -101.97
N LEU A 38 87.39 49.42 -103.23
CA LEU A 38 86.00 49.40 -103.66
C LEU A 38 85.43 47.98 -103.67
N ASP A 39 86.22 47.00 -104.13
CA ASP A 39 85.80 45.61 -104.18
C ASP A 39 85.68 44.98 -102.78
N THR A 40 86.56 45.34 -101.83
CA THR A 40 86.42 44.92 -100.43
C THR A 40 85.13 45.47 -99.81
N VAL A 41 84.85 46.76 -99.98
CA VAL A 41 83.62 47.38 -99.47
C VAL A 41 82.37 46.77 -100.10
N ARG A 42 82.39 46.43 -101.40
CA ARG A 42 81.29 45.73 -102.07
C ARG A 42 81.05 44.34 -101.48
N SER A 43 82.11 43.59 -101.15
CA SER A 43 82.00 42.27 -100.54
C SER A 43 81.44 42.33 -99.10
N GLU A 44 81.84 43.34 -98.33
CA GLU A 44 81.30 43.59 -96.98
C GLU A 44 79.82 44.00 -97.04
N GLN A 45 79.43 44.80 -98.05
CA GLN A 45 78.04 45.19 -98.26
C GLN A 45 77.14 44.00 -98.65
N SER A 46 77.62 43.04 -99.44
CA SER A 46 76.86 41.81 -99.72
C SER A 46 76.74 40.91 -98.49
N ALA A 47 77.80 40.83 -97.65
CA ALA A 47 77.74 40.07 -96.39
C ALA A 47 76.76 40.69 -95.37
N LEU A 48 76.61 42.02 -95.37
CA LEU A 48 75.60 42.73 -94.58
C LEU A 48 74.16 42.44 -95.05
N GLN A 49 73.93 42.22 -96.35
CA GLN A 49 72.62 41.81 -96.86
C GLN A 49 72.22 40.40 -96.37
N ASP A 50 73.15 39.43 -96.37
CA ASP A 50 72.92 38.10 -95.79
C ASP A 50 72.55 38.16 -94.29
N GLN A 51 73.15 39.08 -93.53
CA GLN A 51 72.82 39.28 -92.11
C GLN A 51 71.39 39.82 -91.90
N THR A 52 70.91 40.68 -92.81
CA THR A 52 69.52 41.16 -92.77
C THR A 52 68.52 40.04 -93.07
N GLU A 53 68.80 39.15 -94.03
CA GLU A 53 67.94 38.00 -94.33
C GLU A 53 67.89 37.00 -93.16
N LEU A 54 69.03 36.70 -92.53
CA LEU A 54 69.09 35.85 -91.34
C LEU A 54 68.29 36.44 -90.17
N SER A 55 68.38 37.77 -89.98
CA SER A 55 67.62 38.46 -88.92
C SER A 55 66.11 38.37 -89.14
N HIS A 56 65.66 38.46 -90.40
CA HIS A 56 64.27 38.32 -90.78
C HIS A 56 63.78 36.88 -90.56
N ALA A 57 64.56 35.87 -90.97
CA ALA A 57 64.25 34.47 -90.72
C ALA A 57 64.18 34.13 -89.22
N LEU A 58 65.09 34.70 -88.40
CA LEU A 58 65.07 34.54 -86.95
C LEU A 58 63.83 35.17 -86.32
N ASN A 59 63.41 36.35 -86.79
CA ASN A 59 62.19 37.01 -86.31
C ASN A 59 60.93 36.22 -86.67
N ILE A 60 60.85 35.66 -87.88
CA ILE A 60 59.77 34.74 -88.26
C ILE A 60 59.75 33.52 -87.34
N ALA A 61 60.89 32.86 -87.14
CA ALA A 61 60.99 31.68 -86.27
C ALA A 61 60.62 31.99 -84.81
N ARG A 62 60.98 33.18 -84.31
CA ARG A 62 60.58 33.67 -82.97
C ARG A 62 59.08 33.90 -82.89
N GLN A 63 58.48 34.53 -83.90
CA GLN A 63 57.03 34.76 -83.95
C GLN A 63 56.27 33.43 -84.02
N ASP A 64 56.74 32.47 -84.81
CA ASP A 64 56.17 31.13 -84.88
C ASP A 64 56.29 30.36 -83.57
N ALA A 65 57.44 30.48 -82.89
CA ALA A 65 57.65 29.87 -81.58
C ALA A 65 56.73 30.49 -80.52
N GLU A 66 56.54 31.81 -80.56
CA GLU A 66 55.62 32.52 -79.66
C GLU A 66 54.17 32.15 -79.93
N ASN A 67 53.74 32.11 -81.20
CA ASN A 67 52.41 31.64 -81.59
C ASN A 67 52.17 30.20 -81.11
N LYS A 68 53.13 29.30 -81.30
CA LYS A 68 53.04 27.91 -80.79
C LYS A 68 53.02 27.83 -79.26
N ARG A 69 53.73 28.71 -78.55
CA ARG A 69 53.66 28.79 -77.08
C ARG A 69 52.29 29.26 -76.61
N GLN A 70 51.71 30.24 -77.29
CA GLN A 70 50.37 30.74 -77.00
C GLN A 70 49.32 29.66 -77.24
N THR A 71 49.39 28.90 -78.34
CA THR A 71 48.45 27.78 -78.60
C THR A 71 48.59 26.67 -77.56
N VAL A 72 49.81 26.31 -77.13
CA VAL A 72 50.03 25.33 -76.06
C VAL A 72 49.46 25.83 -74.73
N THR A 73 49.64 27.11 -74.42
CA THR A 73 49.13 27.71 -73.17
C THR A 73 47.61 27.75 -73.17
N ALA A 74 46.99 28.15 -74.28
CA ALA A 74 45.55 28.12 -74.46
C ALA A 74 44.99 26.69 -74.33
N ALA A 75 45.60 25.71 -75.01
CA ALA A 75 45.20 24.31 -74.92
C ALA A 75 45.34 23.74 -73.49
N ARG A 76 46.40 24.10 -72.76
CA ARG A 76 46.57 23.74 -71.34
C ARG A 76 45.49 24.35 -70.47
N SER A 77 45.19 25.64 -70.65
CA SER A 77 44.14 26.31 -69.88
C SER A 77 42.75 25.70 -70.11
N SER A 78 42.44 25.33 -71.36
CA SER A 78 41.19 24.63 -71.70
C SER A 78 41.13 23.22 -71.10
N LEU A 79 42.25 22.48 -71.13
CA LEU A 79 42.33 21.17 -70.48
C LEU A 79 42.13 21.28 -68.96
N ASP A 80 42.71 22.28 -68.31
CA ASP A 80 42.56 22.48 -66.86
C ASP A 80 41.14 22.93 -66.50
N GLU A 81 40.48 23.70 -67.37
CA GLU A 81 39.06 24.02 -67.24
C GLU A 81 38.19 22.76 -67.34
N GLU A 82 38.42 21.92 -68.35
CA GLU A 82 37.70 20.65 -68.50
C GLU A 82 37.95 19.69 -67.33
N LYS A 83 39.17 19.63 -66.80
CA LYS A 83 39.48 18.87 -65.58
C LYS A 83 38.71 19.39 -64.37
N ARG A 84 38.64 20.71 -64.17
CA ARG A 84 37.85 21.31 -63.08
C ARG A 84 36.35 21.03 -63.26
N ASN A 85 35.83 21.15 -64.48
CA ASN A 85 34.43 20.86 -64.80
C ASN A 85 34.09 19.40 -64.54
N ARG A 86 34.97 18.47 -64.94
CA ARG A 86 34.83 17.04 -64.64
C ARG A 86 34.83 16.78 -63.14
N ALA A 87 35.79 17.31 -62.39
CA ALA A 87 35.85 17.15 -60.94
C ALA A 87 34.60 17.70 -60.23
N ALA A 88 34.05 18.83 -60.72
CA ALA A 88 32.81 19.39 -60.22
C ALA A 88 31.59 18.50 -60.53
N ARG A 89 31.52 17.91 -61.73
CA ARG A 89 30.45 16.96 -62.12
C ARG A 89 30.53 15.68 -61.28
N GLU A 90 31.72 15.10 -61.12
CA GLU A 90 31.95 13.92 -60.27
C GLU A 90 31.61 14.20 -58.80
N GLY A 91 31.87 15.42 -58.32
CA GLY A 91 31.46 15.85 -56.98
C GLY A 91 29.94 15.93 -56.83
N ARG A 92 29.23 16.49 -57.82
CA ARG A 92 27.77 16.53 -57.85
C ARG A 92 27.16 15.13 -57.91
N GLU A 93 27.69 14.25 -58.73
CA GLU A 93 27.22 12.86 -58.85
C GLU A 93 27.37 12.09 -57.54
N ARG A 94 28.48 12.28 -56.82
CA ARG A 94 28.68 11.71 -55.48
C ARG A 94 27.69 12.23 -54.45
N ASN A 95 27.34 13.53 -54.52
CA ASN A 95 26.34 14.10 -53.63
C ASN A 95 24.94 13.58 -53.94
N ILE A 96 24.54 13.57 -55.21
CA ILE A 96 23.24 13.04 -55.65
C ILE A 96 23.11 11.56 -55.27
N SER A 97 24.16 10.75 -55.47
CA SER A 97 24.16 9.34 -55.08
C SER A 97 23.96 9.16 -53.57
N ARG A 98 24.59 10.01 -52.76
CA ARG A 98 24.42 10.00 -51.30
C ARG A 98 23.01 10.39 -50.90
N ASP A 99 22.50 11.50 -51.44
CA ASP A 99 21.14 11.98 -51.15
C ASP A 99 20.10 10.92 -51.56
N LEU A 100 20.27 10.29 -52.72
CA LEU A 100 19.39 9.20 -53.18
C LEU A 100 19.42 8.02 -52.21
N SER A 101 20.59 7.61 -51.73
CA SER A 101 20.71 6.52 -50.76
C SER A 101 20.02 6.85 -49.43
N ASP A 102 20.14 8.10 -48.97
CA ASP A 102 19.47 8.59 -47.76
C ASP A 102 17.94 8.64 -47.93
N TRP A 103 17.45 9.08 -49.10
CA TRP A 103 16.02 9.07 -49.42
C TRP A 103 15.44 7.66 -49.49
N ILE A 104 16.15 6.71 -50.09
CA ILE A 104 15.75 5.30 -50.14
C ILE A 104 15.65 4.74 -48.72
N ARG A 105 16.65 5.00 -47.87
CA ARG A 105 16.64 4.55 -46.47
C ARG A 105 15.48 5.15 -45.69
N ARG A 106 15.25 6.46 -45.80
CA ARG A 106 14.12 7.15 -45.13
C ARG A 106 12.76 6.63 -45.60
N HIS A 107 12.61 6.35 -46.89
CA HIS A 107 11.37 5.77 -47.42
C HIS A 107 11.13 4.37 -46.84
N ALA A 108 12.16 3.52 -46.76
CA ALA A 108 12.04 2.19 -46.14
C ALA A 108 11.68 2.28 -44.65
N GLU A 109 12.33 3.15 -43.88
CA GLU A 109 12.03 3.40 -42.47
C GLU A 109 10.61 3.96 -42.25
N SER A 110 10.15 4.85 -43.14
CA SER A 110 8.78 5.37 -43.08
C SER A 110 7.75 4.30 -43.37
N LYS A 111 8.02 3.41 -44.34
CA LYS A 111 7.11 2.31 -44.70
C LYS A 111 6.93 1.35 -43.52
N THR A 112 8.04 0.91 -42.90
CA THR A 112 7.97 0.02 -41.73
C THR A 112 7.27 0.69 -40.54
N ARG A 113 7.48 2.00 -40.34
CA ARG A 113 6.76 2.76 -39.31
C ARG A 113 5.25 2.80 -39.56
N ILE A 114 4.81 3.00 -40.80
CA ILE A 114 3.39 3.02 -41.16
C ILE A 114 2.77 1.64 -40.90
N GLU A 115 3.41 0.56 -41.34
CA GLU A 115 2.95 -0.82 -41.12
C GLU A 115 2.80 -1.12 -39.62
N ARG A 116 3.76 -0.69 -38.79
CA ARG A 116 3.67 -0.83 -37.33
C ARG A 116 2.49 -0.04 -36.76
N LEU A 117 2.33 1.23 -37.13
CA LEU A 117 1.25 2.07 -36.63
C LEU A 117 -0.13 1.53 -37.03
N GLN A 118 -0.28 0.98 -38.23
CA GLN A 118 -1.52 0.33 -38.67
C GLN A 118 -1.84 -0.92 -37.83
N LYS A 119 -0.82 -1.73 -37.51
CA LYS A 119 -0.98 -2.88 -36.63
C LYS A 119 -1.39 -2.45 -35.22
N ASP A 120 -0.71 -1.44 -34.67
CA ASP A 120 -1.01 -0.91 -33.34
C ASP A 120 -2.43 -0.30 -33.29
N GLN A 121 -2.86 0.38 -34.35
CA GLN A 121 -4.22 0.92 -34.47
C GLN A 121 -5.27 -0.19 -34.46
N HIS A 122 -5.02 -1.30 -35.16
CA HIS A 122 -5.97 -2.42 -35.18
C HIS A 122 -6.09 -3.10 -33.80
N ILE A 123 -4.96 -3.38 -33.16
CA ILE A 123 -4.93 -3.98 -31.81
C ILE A 123 -5.64 -3.07 -30.78
N THR A 124 -5.38 -1.75 -30.85
CA THR A 124 -6.00 -0.80 -29.94
C THR A 124 -7.49 -0.64 -30.19
N ALA A 125 -7.96 -0.72 -31.44
CA ALA A 125 -9.38 -0.72 -31.77
C ALA A 125 -10.10 -1.96 -31.23
N GLU A 126 -9.53 -3.16 -31.39
CA GLU A 126 -10.10 -4.39 -30.80
C GLU A 126 -10.13 -4.35 -29.27
N ALA A 127 -9.08 -3.81 -28.65
CA ALA A 127 -9.03 -3.65 -27.20
C ALA A 127 -10.10 -2.65 -26.70
N LEU A 128 -10.31 -1.55 -27.44
CA LEU A 128 -11.34 -0.56 -27.13
C LEU A 128 -12.75 -1.15 -27.24
N GLU A 129 -13.02 -1.94 -28.29
CA GLU A 129 -14.30 -2.62 -28.46
C GLU A 129 -14.57 -3.61 -27.32
N LYS A 130 -13.57 -4.40 -26.92
CA LYS A 130 -13.71 -5.28 -25.74
C LYS A 130 -13.98 -4.47 -24.47
N ALA A 131 -13.24 -3.37 -24.28
CA ALA A 131 -13.40 -2.49 -23.13
C ALA A 131 -14.76 -1.77 -23.09
N SER A 132 -15.39 -1.49 -24.24
CA SER A 132 -16.71 -0.84 -24.29
C SER A 132 -17.85 -1.77 -23.88
N HIS A 133 -17.68 -3.09 -24.05
CA HIS A 133 -18.69 -4.09 -23.66
C HIS A 133 -18.60 -4.49 -22.19
N THR A 134 -17.41 -4.40 -21.57
CA THR A 134 -17.22 -4.75 -20.15
C THR A 134 -18.14 -4.00 -19.17
N PRO A 135 -18.38 -2.68 -19.28
CA PRO A 135 -19.28 -1.96 -18.39
C PRO A 135 -20.70 -2.54 -18.33
N ALA A 136 -21.28 -2.91 -19.47
CA ALA A 136 -22.61 -3.51 -19.51
C ALA A 136 -22.65 -4.85 -18.75
N THR A 137 -21.63 -5.70 -18.94
CA THR A 137 -21.55 -6.98 -18.21
C THR A 137 -21.37 -6.80 -16.71
N PHE A 138 -20.68 -5.74 -16.28
CA PHE A 138 -20.54 -5.42 -14.86
C PHE A 138 -21.83 -4.86 -14.28
N GLU A 139 -22.57 -4.07 -15.04
CA GLU A 139 -23.88 -3.56 -14.62
C GLU A 139 -24.89 -4.71 -14.42
N ASP A 140 -24.95 -5.67 -15.36
CA ASP A 140 -25.81 -6.85 -15.22
C ASP A 140 -25.42 -7.68 -13.98
N LYS A 141 -24.12 -7.89 -13.75
CA LYS A 141 -23.63 -8.58 -12.54
C LYS A 141 -23.98 -7.81 -11.28
N ARG A 142 -23.86 -6.47 -11.29
CA ARG A 142 -24.22 -5.62 -10.15
C ARG A 142 -25.70 -5.74 -9.83
N LEU A 143 -26.57 -5.70 -10.84
CA LEU A 143 -28.02 -5.85 -10.66
C LEU A 143 -28.38 -7.23 -10.10
N ASN A 144 -27.79 -8.30 -10.63
CA ASN A 144 -27.98 -9.65 -10.11
C ASN A 144 -27.51 -9.80 -8.66
N LEU A 145 -26.37 -9.19 -8.31
CA LEU A 145 -25.87 -9.19 -6.94
C LEU A 145 -26.79 -8.41 -5.99
N LEU A 146 -27.31 -7.26 -6.42
CA LEU A 146 -28.27 -6.46 -5.63
C LEU A 146 -29.58 -7.21 -5.39
N ASP A 147 -30.10 -7.95 -6.38
CA ASP A 147 -31.28 -8.78 -6.20
C ASP A 147 -31.01 -9.96 -5.23
N SER A 148 -29.85 -10.61 -5.37
CA SER A 148 -29.43 -11.65 -4.43
C SER A 148 -29.25 -11.13 -3.00
N LEU A 149 -28.78 -9.89 -2.84
CA LEU A 149 -28.66 -9.22 -1.55
C LEU A 149 -30.03 -8.93 -0.95
N ALA A 150 -30.95 -8.34 -1.73
CA ALA A 150 -32.30 -8.04 -1.28
C ALA A 150 -33.06 -9.29 -0.82
N THR A 151 -32.92 -10.40 -1.56
CA THR A 151 -33.52 -11.69 -1.17
C THR A 151 -32.88 -12.27 0.10
N ALA A 152 -31.57 -12.14 0.27
CA ALA A 152 -30.87 -12.57 1.48
C ALA A 152 -31.25 -11.72 2.71
N GLU A 153 -31.35 -10.40 2.55
CA GLU A 153 -31.78 -9.47 3.60
C GLU A 153 -33.20 -9.76 4.06
N LYS A 154 -34.12 -10.01 3.11
CA LYS A 154 -35.49 -10.43 3.43
C LYS A 154 -35.50 -11.72 4.25
N ARG A 155 -34.76 -12.74 3.83
CA ARG A 155 -34.64 -14.01 4.58
C ARG A 155 -34.07 -13.80 5.99
N LEU A 156 -33.10 -12.91 6.14
CA LEU A 156 -32.51 -12.58 7.44
C LEU A 156 -33.53 -11.91 8.36
N THR A 157 -34.30 -10.95 7.85
CA THR A 157 -35.37 -10.29 8.63
C THR A 157 -36.43 -11.29 9.08
N GLU A 158 -36.92 -12.14 8.18
CA GLU A 158 -37.91 -13.18 8.52
C GLU A 158 -37.37 -14.19 9.55
N ALA A 159 -36.08 -14.55 9.47
CA ALA A 159 -35.45 -15.44 10.43
C ALA A 159 -35.31 -14.78 11.82
N ARG A 160 -34.95 -13.49 11.86
CA ARG A 160 -34.86 -12.71 13.12
C ARG A 160 -36.22 -12.58 13.79
N ASP A 161 -37.28 -12.28 13.03
CA ASP A 161 -38.63 -12.17 13.58
C ASP A 161 -39.11 -13.50 14.17
N LYS A 162 -38.84 -14.61 13.48
CA LYS A 162 -39.15 -15.97 13.98
C LYS A 162 -38.36 -16.32 15.24
N LEU A 163 -37.08 -15.97 15.29
CA LEU A 163 -36.24 -16.19 16.47
C LEU A 163 -36.77 -15.40 17.67
N GLN A 164 -37.05 -14.10 17.48
CA GLN A 164 -37.58 -13.24 18.54
C GLN A 164 -38.92 -13.76 19.07
N ALA A 165 -39.81 -14.20 18.19
CA ALA A 165 -41.09 -14.79 18.59
C ALA A 165 -40.91 -16.08 19.39
N ALA A 166 -39.98 -16.95 18.97
CA ALA A 166 -39.66 -18.19 19.69
C ALA A 166 -39.03 -17.93 21.06
N GLU A 167 -38.12 -16.96 21.16
CA GLU A 167 -37.49 -16.56 22.43
C GLU A 167 -38.49 -16.00 23.42
N ASN A 168 -39.42 -15.15 22.95
CA ASN A 168 -40.50 -14.63 23.79
C ASN A 168 -41.41 -15.76 24.27
N SER A 169 -41.81 -16.67 23.37
CA SER A 169 -42.63 -17.83 23.76
C SER A 169 -41.93 -18.74 24.75
N ARG A 170 -40.60 -18.91 24.64
CA ARG A 170 -39.81 -19.67 25.61
C ARG A 170 -39.77 -18.99 26.96
N ARG A 171 -39.52 -17.67 26.99
CA ARG A 171 -39.50 -16.89 28.24
C ARG A 171 -40.84 -16.97 28.97
N ASP A 172 -41.95 -16.87 28.23
CA ASP A 172 -43.29 -17.00 28.81
C ASP A 172 -43.56 -18.41 29.35
N ALA A 173 -43.05 -19.45 28.68
CA ALA A 173 -43.14 -20.83 29.16
C ALA A 173 -42.32 -21.04 30.44
N ASP A 174 -41.08 -20.55 30.50
CA ASP A 174 -40.20 -20.65 31.67
C ASP A 174 -40.81 -19.93 32.90
N LEU A 175 -41.44 -18.77 32.69
CA LEU A 175 -42.13 -18.05 33.76
C LEU A 175 -43.35 -18.84 34.29
N LYS A 176 -44.13 -19.44 33.39
CA LYS A 176 -45.27 -20.30 33.78
C LYS A 176 -44.79 -21.55 34.51
N GLU A 177 -43.73 -22.19 34.04
CA GLU A 177 -43.14 -23.36 34.69
C GLU A 177 -42.74 -23.03 36.13
N ARG A 178 -41.97 -21.96 36.34
CA ARG A 178 -41.55 -21.52 37.69
C ARG A 178 -42.73 -21.21 38.61
N ALA A 179 -43.77 -20.57 38.08
CA ALA A 179 -44.99 -20.30 38.85
C ALA A 179 -45.68 -21.61 39.29
N MET A 180 -45.82 -22.56 38.37
CA MET A 180 -46.41 -23.87 38.64
C MET A 180 -45.56 -24.71 39.61
N GLU A 181 -44.22 -24.63 39.52
CA GLU A 181 -43.32 -25.27 40.48
C GLU A 181 -43.48 -24.70 41.88
N GLN A 182 -43.61 -23.38 42.01
CA GLN A 182 -43.83 -22.72 43.29
C GLN A 182 -45.19 -23.11 43.90
N GLU A 183 -46.25 -23.12 43.09
CA GLU A 183 -47.57 -23.61 43.50
C GLU A 183 -47.50 -25.08 43.96
N ALA A 184 -46.81 -25.94 43.20
CA ALA A 184 -46.63 -27.33 43.58
C ALA A 184 -45.82 -27.49 44.88
N ALA A 185 -44.80 -26.66 45.11
CA ALA A 185 -44.02 -26.67 46.34
C ALA A 185 -44.88 -26.27 47.55
N THR A 186 -45.64 -25.18 47.45
CA THR A 186 -46.55 -24.74 48.52
C THR A 186 -47.64 -25.78 48.83
N ALA A 187 -48.20 -26.43 47.80
CA ALA A 187 -49.17 -27.50 47.99
C ALA A 187 -48.57 -28.72 48.71
N ARG A 188 -47.31 -29.10 48.40
CA ARG A 188 -46.60 -30.18 49.10
C ARG A 188 -46.35 -29.83 50.57
N GLU A 189 -45.95 -28.60 50.85
CA GLU A 189 -45.73 -28.11 52.21
C GLU A 189 -47.02 -28.12 53.02
N GLN A 190 -48.12 -27.60 52.45
CA GLN A 190 -49.44 -27.62 53.09
C GLN A 190 -49.91 -29.05 53.38
N ARG A 191 -49.71 -29.98 52.44
CA ARG A 191 -50.04 -31.40 52.62
C ARG A 191 -49.22 -32.02 53.76
N ALA A 192 -47.91 -31.77 53.79
CA ALA A 192 -47.03 -32.26 54.85
C ALA A 192 -47.46 -31.70 56.23
N GLY A 193 -47.74 -30.40 56.31
CA GLY A 193 -48.23 -29.76 57.53
C GLY A 193 -49.59 -30.29 57.99
N ALA A 194 -50.52 -30.57 57.06
CA ALA A 194 -51.80 -31.18 57.38
C ALA A 194 -51.63 -32.63 57.88
N GLY A 195 -50.74 -33.41 57.27
CA GLY A 195 -50.39 -34.76 57.72
C GLY A 195 -49.83 -34.77 59.14
N ALA A 196 -48.85 -33.91 59.42
CA ALA A 196 -48.25 -33.80 60.76
C ALA A 196 -49.28 -33.37 61.82
N ARG A 197 -50.21 -32.46 61.50
CA ARG A 197 -51.30 -32.07 62.41
C ARG A 197 -52.26 -33.22 62.68
N LEU A 198 -52.59 -34.01 61.66
CA LEU A 198 -53.45 -35.18 61.80
C LEU A 198 -52.80 -36.23 62.71
N GLU A 199 -51.53 -36.57 62.45
CA GLU A 199 -50.78 -37.52 63.28
C GLU A 199 -50.65 -37.04 64.73
N ALA A 200 -50.31 -35.77 64.95
CA ALA A 200 -50.23 -35.20 66.29
C ALA A 200 -51.59 -35.22 67.01
N SER A 201 -52.68 -34.93 66.30
CA SER A 201 -54.04 -34.97 66.86
C SER A 201 -54.47 -36.40 67.19
N GLN A 202 -54.11 -37.39 66.36
CA GLN A 202 -54.37 -38.80 66.62
C GLN A 202 -53.59 -39.30 67.83
N LEU A 203 -52.28 -39.02 67.89
CA LEU A 203 -51.46 -39.37 69.05
C LEU A 203 -52.00 -38.73 70.33
N ARG A 204 -52.36 -37.44 70.27
CA ARG A 204 -52.92 -36.73 71.43
C ARG A 204 -54.26 -37.31 71.87
N LYS A 205 -55.11 -37.69 70.91
CA LYS A 205 -56.36 -38.39 71.18
C LYS A 205 -56.05 -39.70 71.92
N ASP A 206 -55.18 -40.55 71.36
CA ASP A 206 -54.84 -41.85 71.93
C ASP A 206 -54.22 -41.73 73.34
N GLU A 207 -53.35 -40.73 73.58
CA GLU A 207 -52.82 -40.40 74.90
C GLU A 207 -53.93 -40.07 75.91
N ILE A 208 -54.87 -39.22 75.52
CA ILE A 208 -56.01 -38.82 76.36
C ILE A 208 -56.91 -40.03 76.62
N GLU A 209 -57.20 -40.86 75.61
CA GLU A 209 -58.00 -42.07 75.79
C GLU A 209 -57.34 -43.04 76.78
N ALA A 210 -56.03 -43.23 76.66
CA ALA A 210 -55.25 -44.06 77.58
C ALA A 210 -55.22 -43.48 79.01
N GLN A 211 -55.07 -42.16 79.14
CA GLN A 211 -55.10 -41.47 80.44
C GLN A 211 -56.47 -41.67 81.12
N ILE A 212 -57.57 -41.44 80.39
CA ILE A 212 -58.93 -41.64 80.89
C ILE A 212 -59.12 -43.08 81.36
N LEU A 213 -58.68 -44.06 80.57
CA LEU A 213 -58.79 -45.46 80.92
C LEU A 213 -58.01 -45.79 82.20
N ASN A 214 -56.79 -45.28 82.33
CA ASN A 214 -55.95 -45.50 83.51
C ASN A 214 -56.52 -44.86 84.78
N GLU A 215 -57.06 -43.66 84.69
CA GLU A 215 -57.59 -42.93 85.86
C GLU A 215 -58.98 -43.41 86.29
N THR A 216 -59.84 -43.79 85.33
CA THR A 216 -61.25 -44.10 85.60
C THR A 216 -61.61 -45.57 85.44
N GLY A 217 -60.71 -46.39 84.89
CA GLY A 217 -60.94 -47.82 84.62
C GLY A 217 -61.98 -48.10 83.54
N SER A 218 -62.40 -47.08 82.76
CA SER A 218 -63.41 -47.18 81.71
C SER A 218 -62.94 -46.46 80.44
N ASP A 219 -63.34 -46.94 79.27
CA ASP A 219 -63.05 -46.23 78.01
C ASP A 219 -63.81 -44.90 77.93
N PRO A 220 -63.36 -43.93 77.10
CA PRO A 220 -63.96 -42.59 77.03
C PRO A 220 -65.45 -42.56 76.65
N GLU A 221 -65.93 -43.47 75.81
CA GLU A 221 -67.35 -43.53 75.43
C GLU A 221 -68.21 -44.11 76.55
N ALA A 222 -67.69 -45.10 77.28
CA ALA A 222 -68.33 -45.67 78.46
C ALA A 222 -68.32 -44.67 79.62
N LEU A 223 -67.22 -43.95 79.84
CA LEU A 223 -67.13 -42.86 80.81
C LEU A 223 -68.09 -41.73 80.44
N GLY A 224 -68.15 -41.33 79.17
CA GLY A 224 -69.10 -40.32 78.70
C GLY A 224 -70.56 -40.73 78.86
N ARG A 225 -70.88 -42.03 78.77
CA ARG A 225 -72.21 -42.56 79.09
C ARG A 225 -72.49 -42.56 80.59
N ARG A 226 -71.55 -42.99 81.43
CA ARG A 226 -71.64 -42.92 82.90
C ARG A 226 -71.76 -41.49 83.38
N LEU A 227 -70.96 -40.57 82.85
CA LEU A 227 -71.06 -39.13 83.11
C LEU A 227 -72.32 -38.52 82.49
N LYS A 228 -72.95 -39.09 81.46
CA LYS A 228 -74.30 -38.63 81.07
C LYS A 228 -75.38 -39.10 82.05
N GLU A 229 -75.17 -40.24 82.70
CA GLU A 229 -76.03 -40.75 83.76
C GLU A 229 -75.75 -40.07 85.13
N GLU A 230 -74.50 -39.63 85.39
CA GLU A 230 -74.05 -38.99 86.63
C GLU A 230 -73.89 -37.45 86.54
N ALA A 231 -73.70 -36.91 85.34
CA ALA A 231 -73.44 -35.49 85.07
C ALA A 231 -74.41 -34.95 84.01
N ILE A 232 -75.65 -34.80 84.43
CA ILE A 232 -76.13 -33.43 84.61
C ILE A 232 -76.44 -33.26 86.10
N ALA A 233 -75.38 -33.11 86.90
CA ALA A 233 -75.45 -32.15 87.99
C ALA A 233 -75.35 -30.75 87.35
N THR A 234 -76.39 -30.33 86.63
CA THR A 234 -76.81 -28.93 86.85
C THR A 234 -76.93 -28.85 88.36
N PRO A 235 -76.26 -27.88 89.00
CA PRO A 235 -76.58 -27.54 90.37
C PRO A 235 -78.10 -27.53 90.50
N ALA A 236 -78.66 -28.49 91.24
CA ALA A 236 -80.10 -28.55 91.40
C ALA A 236 -80.60 -27.27 92.12
N ASP A 237 -79.67 -26.56 92.76
CA ASP A 237 -79.83 -25.31 93.47
C ASP A 237 -78.81 -24.25 93.01
N ALA A 238 -79.06 -22.99 93.38
CA ALA A 238 -78.22 -21.85 93.02
C ALA A 238 -76.77 -21.95 93.56
N ALA A 239 -76.55 -22.69 94.65
CA ALA A 239 -75.27 -22.75 95.34
C ALA A 239 -74.17 -23.46 94.54
N GLY A 240 -74.50 -24.56 93.83
CA GLY A 240 -73.51 -25.22 92.99
C GLY A 240 -73.15 -24.42 91.72
N ALA A 241 -74.06 -23.57 91.24
CA ALA A 241 -73.81 -22.70 90.08
C ALA A 241 -72.86 -21.56 90.45
N GLU A 242 -73.00 -21.02 91.67
CA GLU A 242 -72.07 -20.05 92.23
C GLU A 242 -70.67 -20.63 92.44
N SER A 243 -70.56 -21.88 92.87
CA SER A 243 -69.27 -22.56 93.02
C SER A 243 -68.55 -22.75 91.68
N LEU A 244 -69.29 -23.16 90.63
CA LEU A 244 -68.74 -23.29 89.28
C LEU A 244 -68.32 -21.94 88.69
N LEU A 245 -69.15 -20.91 88.88
CA LEU A 245 -68.81 -19.54 88.49
C LEU A 245 -67.54 -19.06 89.20
N SER A 246 -67.42 -19.29 90.51
CA SER A 246 -66.21 -18.93 91.27
C SER A 246 -64.97 -19.69 90.78
N GLY A 247 -65.12 -20.94 90.34
CA GLY A 247 -64.05 -21.72 89.72
C GLY A 247 -63.58 -21.10 88.40
N LEU A 248 -64.51 -20.78 87.51
CA LEU A 248 -64.21 -20.13 86.22
C LEU A 248 -63.66 -18.71 86.40
N GLU A 249 -64.12 -17.98 87.41
CA GLU A 249 -63.56 -16.68 87.77
C GLU A 249 -62.11 -16.79 88.25
N ARG A 250 -61.79 -17.81 89.07
CA ARG A 250 -60.40 -18.08 89.48
C ARG A 250 -59.52 -18.47 88.30
N GLU A 251 -60.03 -19.25 87.36
CA GLU A 251 -59.30 -19.68 86.17
C GLU A 251 -59.04 -18.49 85.23
N ARG A 252 -60.03 -17.59 85.05
CA ARG A 252 -59.86 -16.30 84.39
C ARG A 252 -58.79 -15.44 85.09
N ASP A 253 -58.83 -15.37 86.41
CA ASP A 253 -57.89 -14.56 87.19
C ASP A 253 -56.46 -15.14 87.15
N GLN A 254 -56.30 -16.45 86.95
CA GLN A 254 -55.01 -17.12 86.76
C GLN A 254 -54.35 -16.83 85.40
N LEU A 255 -55.11 -16.46 84.36
CA LEU A 255 -54.55 -16.02 83.07
C LEU A 255 -53.75 -14.71 83.19
N GLY A 256 -53.86 -14.04 84.34
CA GLY A 256 -53.16 -12.80 84.64
C GLY A 256 -53.96 -11.57 84.26
N ALA A 257 -53.45 -10.40 84.65
CA ALA A 257 -54.10 -9.14 84.32
C ALA A 257 -54.11 -8.90 82.81
N VAL A 258 -55.21 -8.33 82.30
CA VAL A 258 -55.31 -7.91 80.90
C VAL A 258 -54.17 -6.95 80.60
N ASN A 259 -53.34 -7.28 79.60
CA ASN A 259 -52.28 -6.37 79.17
C ASN A 259 -52.90 -5.18 78.44
N LEU A 260 -53.15 -4.10 79.18
CA LEU A 260 -53.75 -2.87 78.65
C LEU A 260 -52.86 -2.18 77.61
N ARG A 261 -51.57 -2.53 77.52
CA ARG A 261 -50.61 -1.98 76.54
C ARG A 261 -50.42 -2.87 75.32
N ALA A 262 -51.13 -3.99 75.23
CA ALA A 262 -50.95 -4.93 74.12
C ALA A 262 -51.22 -4.28 72.75
N GLU A 263 -52.20 -3.37 72.68
CA GLU A 263 -52.54 -2.65 71.44
C GLU A 263 -51.47 -1.61 71.09
N GLU A 264 -50.93 -0.89 72.07
CA GLU A 264 -49.82 0.07 71.88
C GLU A 264 -48.53 -0.65 71.46
N GLU A 265 -48.15 -1.73 72.16
CA GLU A 265 -46.95 -2.53 71.85
C GLU A 265 -47.05 -3.18 70.47
N ALA A 266 -48.22 -3.69 70.09
CA ALA A 266 -48.45 -4.22 68.75
C ALA A 266 -48.23 -3.15 67.67
N GLY A 267 -48.69 -1.92 67.90
CA GLY A 267 -48.42 -0.77 67.03
C GLY A 267 -46.93 -0.44 66.92
N GLU A 268 -46.22 -0.35 68.05
CA GLU A 268 -44.77 -0.08 68.05
C GLU A 268 -43.96 -1.15 67.30
N TYR A 269 -44.33 -2.43 67.46
CA TYR A 269 -43.69 -3.52 66.73
C TYR A 269 -44.01 -3.50 65.24
N GLN A 270 -45.23 -3.11 64.87
CA GLN A 270 -45.64 -2.95 63.47
C GLN A 270 -44.81 -1.86 62.78
N ASP A 271 -44.66 -0.69 63.42
CA ASP A 271 -43.87 0.44 62.89
C ASP A 271 -42.38 0.07 62.76
N ARG A 272 -41.85 -0.68 63.73
CA ARG A 272 -40.47 -1.18 63.70
C ARG A 272 -40.27 -2.19 62.57
N LEU A 273 -41.25 -3.07 62.34
CA LEU A 273 -41.23 -4.03 61.24
C LEU A 273 -41.28 -3.32 59.88
N GLU A 274 -42.11 -2.28 59.74
CA GLU A 274 -42.20 -1.51 58.51
C GLU A 274 -40.88 -0.78 58.20
N THR A 275 -40.26 -0.19 59.21
CA THR A 275 -38.95 0.47 59.09
C THR A 275 -37.87 -0.52 58.65
N LEU A 276 -37.74 -1.66 59.33
CA LEU A 276 -36.77 -2.71 58.97
C LEU A 276 -37.02 -3.27 57.57
N SER A 277 -38.29 -3.35 57.16
CA SER A 277 -38.66 -3.82 55.82
C SER A 277 -38.23 -2.83 54.72
N ARG A 278 -38.38 -1.52 54.96
CA ARG A 278 -37.90 -0.47 54.04
C ARG A 278 -36.38 -0.46 53.96
N GLU A 279 -35.68 -0.52 55.08
CA GLU A 279 -34.21 -0.57 55.12
C GLU A 279 -33.68 -1.81 54.37
N ARG A 280 -34.32 -2.97 54.57
CA ARG A 280 -33.98 -4.19 53.82
C ARG A 280 -34.15 -3.97 52.32
N LEU A 281 -35.27 -3.40 51.89
CA LEU A 281 -35.53 -3.15 50.47
C LEU A 281 -34.46 -2.22 49.86
N ASP A 282 -34.09 -1.17 50.58
CA ASP A 282 -33.09 -0.20 50.12
C ASP A 282 -31.70 -0.86 49.99
N LEU A 283 -31.28 -1.64 51.00
CA LEU A 283 -30.04 -2.41 50.95
C LEU A 283 -30.03 -3.42 49.78
N THR A 284 -31.13 -4.12 49.56
CA THR A 284 -31.22 -5.11 48.47
C THR A 284 -31.12 -4.42 47.11
N THR A 285 -31.72 -3.24 46.98
CA THR A 285 -31.66 -2.40 45.78
C THR A 285 -30.26 -1.84 45.55
N ALA A 286 -29.58 -1.40 46.61
CA ALA A 286 -28.20 -0.94 46.55
C ALA A 286 -27.24 -2.05 46.13
N ILE A 287 -27.41 -3.28 46.65
CA ILE A 287 -26.62 -4.44 46.25
C ILE A 287 -26.83 -4.76 44.77
N ALA A 288 -28.07 -4.70 44.27
CA ALA A 288 -28.36 -4.91 42.85
C ALA A 288 -27.63 -3.88 41.98
N LYS A 289 -27.76 -2.59 42.31
CA LYS A 289 -27.06 -1.51 41.59
C LYS A 289 -25.54 -1.65 41.61
N LEU A 290 -24.96 -2.08 42.73
CA LEU A 290 -23.52 -2.32 42.84
C LEU A 290 -23.07 -3.47 41.95
N ARG A 291 -23.86 -4.56 41.85
CA ARG A 291 -23.57 -5.67 40.95
C ARG A 291 -23.64 -5.25 39.49
N ASP A 292 -24.68 -4.52 39.11
CA ASP A 292 -24.82 -4.00 37.75
C ASP A 292 -23.61 -3.11 37.37
N GLY A 293 -23.17 -2.25 38.29
CA GLY A 293 -21.98 -1.41 38.09
C GLY A 293 -20.68 -2.22 38.00
N ILE A 294 -20.55 -3.32 38.74
CA ILE A 294 -19.41 -4.24 38.62
C ILE A 294 -19.41 -4.91 37.25
N ASP A 295 -20.57 -5.36 36.77
CA ASP A 295 -20.69 -6.02 35.48
C ASP A 295 -20.38 -5.07 34.31
N GLU A 296 -20.82 -3.81 34.39
CA GLU A 296 -20.47 -2.77 33.43
C GLU A 296 -18.96 -2.47 33.42
N LEU A 297 -18.35 -2.34 34.60
CA LEU A 297 -16.91 -2.12 34.74
C LEU A 297 -16.10 -3.32 34.24
N ASN A 298 -16.56 -4.55 34.49
CA ASN A 298 -15.93 -5.77 33.96
C ASN A 298 -16.06 -5.87 32.44
N ALA A 299 -17.19 -5.45 31.86
CA ALA A 299 -17.35 -5.39 30.41
C ALA A 299 -16.37 -4.40 29.77
N GLU A 300 -16.29 -3.18 30.30
CA GLU A 300 -15.33 -2.18 29.82
C GLU A 300 -13.87 -2.63 30.06
N GLY A 301 -13.60 -3.27 31.20
CA GLY A 301 -12.31 -3.86 31.53
C GLY A 301 -11.87 -4.92 30.53
N ARG A 302 -12.77 -5.84 30.14
CA ARG A 302 -12.51 -6.86 29.11
C ARG A 302 -12.17 -6.22 27.77
N GLU A 303 -12.93 -5.24 27.33
CA GLU A 303 -12.70 -4.55 26.05
C GLU A 303 -11.33 -3.85 26.04
N ARG A 304 -11.02 -3.08 27.09
CA ARG A 304 -9.73 -2.38 27.19
C ARG A 304 -8.55 -3.34 27.30
N LEU A 305 -8.70 -4.45 28.03
CA LEU A 305 -7.63 -5.44 28.21
C LEU A 305 -7.35 -6.17 26.89
N LEU A 306 -8.39 -6.59 26.15
CA LEU A 306 -8.22 -7.20 24.83
C LEU A 306 -7.57 -6.23 23.83
N ALA A 307 -8.02 -4.98 23.80
CA ALA A 307 -7.44 -3.96 22.92
C ALA A 307 -5.95 -3.72 23.23
N ALA A 308 -5.59 -3.60 24.51
CA ALA A 308 -4.20 -3.45 24.92
C ALA A 308 -3.36 -4.71 24.60
N PHE A 309 -3.93 -5.90 24.83
CA PHE A 309 -3.27 -7.17 24.53
C PHE A 309 -2.92 -7.30 23.04
N ASP A 310 -3.86 -6.96 22.14
CA ASP A 310 -3.64 -7.04 20.70
C ASP A 310 -2.52 -6.09 20.24
N VAL A 311 -2.52 -4.85 20.76
CA VAL A 311 -1.47 -3.87 20.46
C VAL A 311 -0.09 -4.35 20.94
N ILE A 312 -0.01 -4.84 22.18
CA ILE A 312 1.23 -5.38 22.75
C ILE A 312 1.71 -6.60 21.95
N ASN A 313 0.80 -7.49 21.53
CA ASN A 313 1.13 -8.70 20.77
C ASN A 313 1.73 -8.36 19.40
N GLU A 314 1.20 -7.34 18.71
CA GLU A 314 1.74 -6.88 17.41
C GLU A 314 3.13 -6.22 17.56
N HIS A 315 3.33 -5.38 18.57
CA HIS A 315 4.63 -4.79 18.85
C HIS A 315 5.66 -5.85 19.26
N PHE A 316 5.24 -6.81 20.10
CA PHE A 316 6.08 -7.93 20.52
C PHE A 316 6.53 -8.80 19.32
N LYS A 317 5.61 -9.18 18.43
CA LYS A 317 5.93 -9.89 17.17
C LYS A 317 7.00 -9.15 16.37
N THR A 318 6.78 -7.86 16.17
CA THR A 318 7.66 -7.02 15.33
C THR A 318 9.07 -6.91 15.93
N LEU A 319 9.17 -6.65 17.23
CA LEU A 319 10.44 -6.52 17.93
C LEU A 319 11.17 -7.85 18.02
N PHE A 320 10.44 -8.95 18.25
CA PHE A 320 11.03 -10.28 18.28
C PHE A 320 11.71 -10.62 16.95
N VAL A 321 11.02 -10.40 15.82
CA VAL A 321 11.60 -10.63 14.49
C VAL A 321 12.81 -9.74 14.24
N ALA A 322 12.77 -8.48 14.68
CA ALA A 322 13.88 -7.53 14.53
C ALA A 322 15.12 -7.92 15.36
N LEU A 323 14.93 -8.42 16.59
CA LEU A 323 16.01 -8.81 17.51
C LEU A 323 16.65 -10.14 17.12
N PHE A 324 15.88 -11.09 16.61
CA PHE A 324 16.36 -12.43 16.25
C PHE A 324 16.70 -12.58 14.76
N GLY A 325 16.41 -11.57 13.92
CA GLY A 325 16.67 -11.62 12.47
C GLY A 325 15.81 -12.64 11.71
N GLY A 326 14.66 -13.02 12.29
CA GLY A 326 13.76 -14.07 11.80
C GLY A 326 13.04 -14.79 12.95
N GLY A 327 12.19 -15.78 12.61
CA GLY A 327 11.36 -16.50 13.59
C GLY A 327 9.97 -15.91 13.77
N SER A 328 9.21 -16.41 14.74
CA SER A 328 7.86 -15.91 15.08
C SER A 328 7.62 -16.02 16.57
N ALA A 329 6.97 -15.03 17.17
CA ALA A 329 6.51 -15.09 18.56
C ALA A 329 5.08 -14.59 18.67
N GLU A 330 4.32 -15.09 19.62
CA GLU A 330 2.95 -14.68 19.88
C GLU A 330 2.64 -14.79 21.37
N LEU A 331 1.81 -13.87 21.85
CA LEU A 331 1.19 -13.95 23.17
C LEU A 331 -0.14 -14.71 23.03
N ARG A 332 -0.43 -15.61 23.96
CA ARG A 332 -1.72 -16.29 24.05
C ARG A 332 -2.27 -16.23 25.48
N LEU A 333 -3.58 -16.01 25.57
CA LEU A 333 -4.35 -16.17 26.79
C LEU A 333 -4.65 -17.67 26.97
N VAL A 334 -4.37 -18.20 28.15
CA VAL A 334 -4.49 -19.62 28.51
C VAL A 334 -5.25 -19.74 29.84
N GLU A 335 -5.71 -20.93 30.21
CA GLU A 335 -6.37 -21.27 31.49
C GLU A 335 -7.84 -20.84 31.67
N SER A 336 -8.32 -19.79 30.98
CA SER A 336 -9.73 -19.38 31.03
C SER A 336 -10.19 -18.75 29.72
N ASP A 337 -11.50 -18.82 29.45
CA ASP A 337 -12.16 -18.12 28.35
C ASP A 337 -12.46 -16.64 28.68
N ASP A 338 -12.44 -16.24 29.96
CA ASP A 338 -12.57 -14.82 30.36
C ASP A 338 -11.19 -14.13 30.35
N PRO A 339 -10.99 -13.09 29.53
CA PRO A 339 -9.73 -12.34 29.46
C PRO A 339 -9.25 -11.75 30.80
N LEU A 340 -10.16 -11.49 31.74
CA LEU A 340 -9.80 -10.95 33.07
C LEU A 340 -9.26 -12.02 34.02
N GLU A 341 -9.59 -13.29 33.79
CA GLU A 341 -9.15 -14.43 34.61
C GLU A 341 -8.10 -15.31 33.94
N ALA A 342 -7.83 -15.09 32.64
CA ALA A 342 -6.89 -15.87 31.87
C ALA A 342 -5.42 -15.56 32.23
N GLY A 343 -4.59 -16.60 32.26
CA GLY A 343 -3.13 -16.49 32.34
C GLY A 343 -2.54 -16.11 30.98
N LEU A 344 -1.38 -15.46 30.99
CA LEU A 344 -0.66 -15.07 29.77
C LEU A 344 0.55 -15.95 29.55
N GLU A 345 0.58 -16.69 28.44
CA GLU A 345 1.74 -17.49 28.02
C GLU A 345 2.39 -16.91 26.76
N ILE A 346 3.72 -17.01 26.72
CA ILE A 346 4.55 -16.52 25.62
C ILE A 346 5.02 -17.72 24.80
N PHE A 347 4.62 -17.76 23.53
CA PHE A 347 5.08 -18.74 22.56
C PHE A 347 6.08 -18.09 21.61
N ALA A 348 7.27 -18.66 21.50
CA ALA A 348 8.31 -18.12 20.64
C ALA A 348 8.99 -19.24 19.83
N CYS A 349 9.36 -18.90 18.61
CA CYS A 349 10.02 -19.77 17.64
C CYS A 349 11.25 -19.03 17.08
N PRO A 350 12.44 -19.21 17.68
CA PRO A 350 13.68 -18.68 17.15
C PRO A 350 14.00 -19.28 15.77
N PRO A 351 14.76 -18.58 14.91
CA PRO A 351 15.09 -19.08 13.57
C PRO A 351 15.78 -20.44 13.63
N GLY A 352 15.15 -21.46 13.02
CA GLY A 352 15.67 -22.83 12.98
C GLY A 352 15.24 -23.76 14.12
N LYS A 353 14.41 -23.31 15.07
CA LYS A 353 13.84 -24.13 16.16
C LYS A 353 12.32 -24.32 16.02
N ARG A 354 11.73 -25.19 16.85
CA ARG A 354 10.27 -25.41 16.92
C ARG A 354 9.63 -24.45 17.93
N LEU A 355 8.33 -24.18 17.77
CA LEU A 355 7.54 -23.38 18.70
C LEU A 355 7.62 -23.96 20.12
N SER A 356 8.02 -23.15 21.09
CA SER A 356 8.16 -23.54 22.49
C SER A 356 7.76 -22.40 23.42
N THR A 357 7.22 -22.74 24.59
CA THR A 357 6.94 -21.77 25.66
C THR A 357 8.25 -21.18 26.18
N MET A 358 8.23 -19.91 26.61
CA MET A 358 9.42 -19.20 27.11
C MET A 358 10.21 -19.99 28.18
N SER A 359 9.53 -20.73 29.06
CA SER A 359 10.16 -21.54 30.12
C SER A 359 11.10 -22.65 29.60
N LEU A 360 10.96 -23.06 28.34
CA LEU A 360 11.72 -24.16 27.70
C LEU A 360 12.86 -23.67 26.80
N MET A 361 13.10 -22.35 26.74
CA MET A 361 14.13 -21.74 25.88
C MET A 361 15.50 -21.64 26.59
N SER A 362 16.58 -21.49 25.80
CA SER A 362 17.94 -21.26 26.35
C SER A 362 18.00 -19.92 27.09
N GLY A 363 18.76 -19.79 28.18
CA GLY A 363 18.77 -18.59 29.02
C GLY A 363 19.09 -17.28 28.28
N GLY A 364 19.91 -17.34 27.22
CA GLY A 364 20.17 -16.18 26.34
C GLY A 364 18.98 -15.82 25.45
N GLU A 365 18.25 -16.81 24.96
CA GLU A 365 17.03 -16.62 24.16
C GLU A 365 15.87 -16.11 25.03
N GLN A 366 15.78 -16.58 26.28
CA GLN A 366 14.82 -16.07 27.28
C GLN A 366 15.06 -14.59 27.57
N ALA A 367 16.31 -14.17 27.79
CA ALA A 367 16.63 -12.77 28.08
C ALA A 367 16.25 -11.85 26.91
N LEU A 368 16.55 -12.24 25.67
CA LEU A 368 16.18 -11.48 24.47
C LEU A 368 14.67 -11.45 24.25
N THR A 369 13.97 -12.56 24.48
CA THR A 369 12.49 -12.63 24.37
C THR A 369 11.81 -11.74 25.41
N ALA A 370 12.29 -11.76 26.66
CA ALA A 370 11.79 -10.89 27.72
C ALA A 370 12.06 -9.41 27.40
N THR A 371 13.22 -9.11 26.83
CA THR A 371 13.57 -7.75 26.41
C THR A 371 12.64 -7.25 25.29
N ALA A 372 12.33 -8.11 24.32
CA ALA A 372 11.38 -7.81 23.25
C ALA A 372 9.97 -7.53 23.79
N LEU A 373 9.52 -8.27 24.81
CA LEU A 373 8.22 -8.04 25.45
C LEU A 373 8.20 -6.72 26.23
N ILE A 374 9.22 -6.45 27.04
CA ILE A 374 9.31 -5.20 27.81
C ILE A 374 9.26 -4.00 26.85
N PHE A 375 10.05 -4.01 25.78
CA PHE A 375 10.00 -2.93 24.78
C PHE A 375 8.67 -2.88 24.04
N GLY A 376 8.05 -4.03 23.74
CA GLY A 376 6.72 -4.10 23.11
C GLY A 376 5.64 -3.44 23.96
N VAL A 377 5.71 -3.61 25.28
CA VAL A 377 4.80 -2.96 26.24
C VAL A 377 5.08 -1.45 26.35
N PHE A 378 6.32 -0.99 26.21
CA PHE A 378 6.65 0.45 26.23
C PHE A 378 6.34 1.19 24.92
N LEU A 379 6.16 0.47 23.82
CA LEU A 379 5.82 1.01 22.50
C LEU A 379 4.32 1.00 22.21
N ALA A 380 3.56 0.18 22.94
CA ALA A 380 2.11 0.18 23.03
C ALA A 380 1.61 1.35 23.90
#